data_AF-A0A927LY98-F1
#
_entry.id   AF-A0A927LY98-F1
#
_cell.length_a   1.000
_cell.length_b   1.000
_cell.length_c   1.000
_cell.angle_alpha   90.00
_cell.angle_beta   90.00
_cell.angle_gamma   90.00
#
_symmetry.space_group_name_H-M   'P 1'
#
loop_
_entity.id
_entity.type
_entity.pdbx_description
1 polymer ?
#
loop_
_entity_poly.entity_id
_entity_poly.type
_entity_poly.pdbx_seq_one_letter_code
_entity_poly.pdbx_strand_id
1 'polypeptide(L)' 'MTDARDDQASPELDGLLDDLYFGQERVTQAEIQRRAVAAEVPAELLTRITALPEGEYAVDEVAELLGGTPG' A
#
# COMPACT_ATOMS: atom_id res chain seq x y z
N MET A 1 0.43 29.94 4.33
CA MET A 1 1.48 29.09 3.74
C MET A 1 1.80 28.07 4.83
N THR A 2 1.15 26.92 4.89
CA THR A 2 0.88 25.94 3.82
C THR A 2 -0.44 25.21 4.09
N ASP A 3 -1.18 24.94 3.03
CA ASP A 3 -2.34 24.02 3.00
C ASP A 3 -1.78 22.60 3.13
N ALA A 4 -2.03 21.93 4.25
CA ALA A 4 -1.55 20.58 4.56
C ALA A 4 -2.72 19.58 4.56
N ARG A 5 -3.52 19.62 3.50
CA ARG A 5 -4.49 18.58 3.19
C ARG A 5 -3.86 17.70 2.11
N ASP A 6 -3.92 16.39 2.30
CA ASP A 6 -3.54 15.33 1.33
C ASP A 6 -2.12 14.72 1.44
N ASP A 7 -1.62 14.44 2.66
CA ASP A 7 -0.35 13.70 2.84
C ASP A 7 -0.38 12.70 4.01
N GLN A 8 -1.55 12.13 4.30
CA GLN A 8 -1.68 11.09 5.32
C GLN A 8 -2.09 9.79 4.63
N ALA A 9 -1.15 8.84 4.57
CA ALA A 9 -1.51 7.44 4.40
C ALA A 9 -2.67 7.13 5.38
N SER A 10 -3.71 6.49 4.89
CA SER A 10 -4.79 6.03 5.78
C SER A 10 -4.18 5.03 6.78
N PRO A 11 -4.54 5.04 8.08
CA PRO A 11 -4.00 4.11 9.07
C PRO A 11 -4.12 2.62 8.66
N GLU A 12 -5.12 2.30 7.84
CA GLU A 12 -5.34 0.98 7.26
C GLU A 12 -4.31 0.61 6.19
N LEU A 13 -3.79 1.60 5.45
CA LEU A 13 -2.69 1.42 4.49
C LEU A 13 -1.38 1.19 5.24
N ASP A 14 -1.10 1.97 6.29
CA ASP A 14 0.12 1.79 7.09
C ASP A 14 0.16 0.40 7.74
N GLY A 15 -0.95 -0.05 8.34
CA GLY A 15 -1.04 -1.40 8.89
C GLY A 15 -0.86 -2.50 7.84
N LEU A 16 -1.42 -2.32 6.64
CA LEU A 16 -1.18 -3.24 5.52
C LEU A 16 0.29 -3.24 5.08
N LEU A 17 0.94 -2.08 5.03
CA LEU A 17 2.35 -1.94 4.63
C LEU A 17 3.29 -2.59 5.67
N ASP A 18 2.98 -2.46 6.95
CA ASP A 18 3.68 -3.16 8.03
C ASP A 18 3.56 -4.68 7.88
N ASP A 19 2.37 -5.20 7.56
CA ASP A 19 2.15 -6.63 7.27
C ASP A 19 2.83 -7.08 5.96
N LEU A 20 3.06 -6.16 5.03
CA LEU A 20 3.82 -6.42 3.81
C LEU A 20 5.33 -6.45 4.05
N TYR A 21 5.82 -5.88 5.15
CA TYR A 21 7.24 -5.76 5.46
C TYR A 21 7.89 -7.10 5.83
N PHE A 22 8.23 -7.88 4.81
CA PHE A 22 9.12 -9.04 4.90
C PHE A 22 10.51 -8.62 4.39
N GLY A 23 11.23 -7.83 5.19
CA GLY A 23 12.63 -7.39 4.99
C GLY A 23 13.17 -7.37 3.56
N GLN A 24 13.19 -6.21 2.90
CA GLN A 24 13.73 -5.99 1.54
C GLN A 24 13.28 -6.98 0.42
N GLU A 25 12.33 -7.88 0.66
CA GLU A 25 11.83 -8.79 -0.36
C GLU A 25 10.77 -8.10 -1.22
N ARG A 26 10.90 -8.23 -2.55
CA ARG A 26 9.88 -7.73 -3.48
C ARG A 26 8.69 -8.69 -3.47
N VAL A 27 7.49 -8.14 -3.42
CA VAL A 27 6.23 -8.92 -3.39
C VAL A 27 5.45 -8.71 -4.68
N THR A 28 4.87 -9.77 -5.21
CA THR A 28 4.03 -9.68 -6.41
C THR A 28 2.75 -8.89 -6.14
N GLN A 29 2.21 -8.22 -7.17
CA GLN A 29 0.90 -7.56 -7.12
C GLN A 29 -0.20 -8.48 -6.58
N ALA A 30 -0.21 -9.75 -7.00
CA ALA A 30 -1.18 -10.73 -6.54
C ALA A 30 -1.03 -11.06 -5.04
N GLU A 31 0.18 -11.03 -4.50
CA GLU A 31 0.43 -11.21 -3.08
C GLU A 31 -0.05 -10.00 -2.27
N ILE A 32 0.23 -8.78 -2.76
CA ILE A 32 -0.28 -7.54 -2.15
C ILE A 32 -1.82 -7.58 -2.10
N GLN A 33 -2.48 -7.96 -3.20
CA GLN A 33 -3.93 -8.09 -3.25
C GLN A 33 -4.45 -9.14 -2.26
N ARG A 34 -3.82 -10.32 -2.17
CA ARG A 34 -4.23 -11.37 -1.22
C ARG A 34 -4.16 -10.89 0.22
N ARG A 35 -3.10 -10.18 0.59
CA ARG A 35 -2.92 -9.65 1.94
C ARG A 35 -3.88 -8.51 2.25
N ALA A 36 -4.12 -7.63 1.29
CA ALA A 36 -5.13 -6.57 1.41
C ALA A 36 -6.53 -7.15 1.69
N VAL A 37 -6.91 -8.22 0.99
CA VAL A 37 -8.18 -8.93 1.25
C VAL A 37 -8.18 -9.57 2.64
N ALA A 38 -7.08 -10.20 3.05
CA ALA A 38 -6.96 -10.84 4.37
C ALA A 38 -6.99 -9.83 5.53
N ALA A 39 -6.46 -8.62 5.31
CA ALA A 39 -6.47 -7.50 6.25
C ALA A 39 -7.79 -6.71 6.24
N GLU A 40 -8.77 -7.14 5.44
CA GLU A 40 -10.08 -6.48 5.30
C GLU A 40 -9.98 -4.98 4.98
N VAL A 41 -8.99 -4.59 4.16
CA VAL A 41 -8.79 -3.16 3.86
C VAL A 41 -10.02 -2.55 3.18
N PRO A 42 -10.31 -1.25 3.42
CA PRO A 42 -11.40 -0.53 2.79
C PRO A 42 -11.48 -0.73 1.27
N ALA A 43 -12.71 -0.88 0.74
CA ALA A 43 -12.94 -1.17 -0.68
C ALA A 43 -12.33 -0.14 -1.65
N GLU A 44 -12.23 1.12 -1.22
CA GLU A 44 -11.58 2.17 -1.99
C GLU A 44 -10.06 1.92 -2.14
N LEU A 45 -9.39 1.53 -1.06
CA LEU A 45 -7.96 1.15 -1.09
C LEU A 45 -7.75 -0.14 -1.87
N LEU A 46 -8.63 -1.13 -1.70
CA LEU A 46 -8.57 -2.38 -2.46
C LEU A 46 -8.67 -2.10 -3.97
N THR A 47 -9.53 -1.17 -4.38
CA THR A 47 -9.66 -0.75 -5.79
C THR A 47 -8.34 -0.17 -6.32
N ARG A 48 -7.65 0.67 -5.53
CA ARG A 48 -6.34 1.23 -5.91
C ARG A 48 -5.26 0.15 -6.02
N ILE A 49 -5.22 -0.81 -5.09
CA ILE A 49 -4.31 -1.96 -5.13
C ILE A 49 -4.56 -2.82 -6.38
N THR A 50 -5.82 -3.06 -6.74
CA THR A 50 -6.15 -3.82 -7.96
C THR A 50 -5.80 -3.08 -9.25
N ALA A 51 -5.63 -1.77 -9.19
CA ALA A 51 -5.23 -0.95 -10.33
C ALA A 51 -3.71 -0.89 -10.53
N LEU A 52 -2.91 -1.43 -9.59
CA LEU A 52 -1.47 -1.56 -9.76
C LEU A 52 -1.15 -2.44 -10.98
N PRO A 53 -0.17 -2.04 -11.81
CA PRO A 53 0.32 -2.90 -12.89
C PRO A 53 0.76 -4.28 -12.38
N GLU A 54 0.77 -5.27 -13.27
CA GLU A 54 1.39 -6.55 -12.95
C GLU A 54 2.90 -6.35 -12.76
N GLY A 55 3.43 -6.87 -11.65
CA GLY A 55 4.82 -6.69 -11.30
C GLY A 55 5.13 -7.13 -9.87
N GLU A 56 6.40 -6.99 -9.51
CA GLU A 56 6.87 -7.11 -8.14
C GLU A 56 7.18 -5.73 -7.61
N TYR A 57 6.82 -5.47 -6.36
CA TYR A 57 6.96 -4.16 -5.72
C TYR A 57 7.70 -4.30 -4.40
N ALA A 58 8.51 -3.29 -4.09
CA ALA A 58 8.99 -3.09 -2.73
C ALA A 58 7.95 -2.30 -1.90
N VAL A 59 7.99 -2.40 -0.57
CA VAL A 59 6.97 -1.79 0.31
C VAL A 59 6.93 -0.27 0.16
N ASP A 60 8.09 0.36 0.04
CA ASP A 60 8.27 1.79 -0.25
C ASP A 60 7.68 2.18 -1.61
N GLU A 61 7.90 1.36 -2.65
CA GLU A 61 7.31 1.56 -3.98
C GLU A 61 5.77 1.47 -3.95
N VAL A 62 5.21 0.52 -3.17
CA VAL A 62 3.76 0.42 -2.98
C VAL A 62 3.22 1.63 -2.22
N ALA A 63 3.91 2.08 -1.18
CA ALA A 63 3.53 3.27 -0.41
C ALA A 63 3.46 4.49 -1.33
N GLU A 64 4.51 4.77 -2.11
CA GLU A 64 4.53 5.89 -3.05
C GLU A 64 3.40 5.82 -4.09
N LEU A 65 3.15 4.64 -4.66
CA LEU A 65 2.11 4.46 -5.68
C LEU A 65 0.68 4.58 -5.14
N LEU A 66 0.47 4.23 -3.87
CA LEU A 66 -0.85 4.28 -3.22
C LEU A 66 -1.08 5.57 -2.43
N GLY A 67 -0.08 6.45 -2.34
CA GLY A 67 -0.14 7.74 -1.64
C GLY A 67 0.13 7.63 -0.13
N GLY A 68 0.94 6.66 0.30
CA GLY A 68 1.50 6.57 1.65
C GLY A 68 2.90 7.17 1.73
N THR A 69 3.28 7.69 2.90
CA THR A 69 4.60 8.27 3.13
C THR A 69 5.61 7.14 3.45
N PRO A 70 6.69 6.95 2.69
CA PRO A 70 7.77 6.06 3.11
C PRO A 70 8.42 6.64 4.39
N GLY A 71 8.42 5.85 5.46
CA GLY A 71 9.04 6.20 6.75
C GLY A 71 10.56 6.28 6.71
#